data_AF-A0A1F3KUU8-F1
#
_entry.id   AF-A0A1F3KUU8-F1
#
_cell.length_a   1.000
_cell.length_b   1.000
_cell.length_c   1.000
_cell.angle_alpha   90.00
_cell.angle_beta   90.00
_cell.angle_gamma   90.00
#
_symmetry.space_group_name_H-M   'P 1'
#
loop_
_entity.id
_entity.type
_entity.pdbx_description
1 polymer ?
#
loop_
_entity_poly.entity_id
_entity_poly.type
_entity_poly.pdbx_seq_one_letter_code
_entity_poly.pdbx_strand_id
1 'polypeptide(L)'
;MNVRFLLIITVVTLNIRLTTLNCLAQGIGINTSGNPADSSAILDVNFNNKGMLIPRLTTTERNAISNPANSLLIFNTTIQCFQAYYAAGAIWVSISCIDNQLPGSLPDSAGYISGSNFICCPLNGISYFVPPIQNATGYVWLYSGTGVTISSFTNPVLLNFSASATSGVLTVMGTNTAGFGPVSASYAITVNHLPAAPESGIHIPSDGQIIWNWSAVSGAVGYKYNTNNNYNTAIDNGASISCTQTGLLCNNSYSLYVWAYNLCGHSAATILSQSTTASCCSPLVDSRDGQNYNIVKIGSQCWMAQNLNYGTFVPISVGGQDPPGIQKYCQSQFDVDNSACLFGGLYEWAEMLNGSSGCNGTGVPPDDNCSIPVQGICPVGWHIPSHYEWTTLEKNAGSDPAAFPYDTTTNNLYLGVDEGGNLKEAGLTHWVDPNLGATNSSGFSAIPGSMGSWNGQFILGGYGRSGYWWSSTDSGTYSAWLRSMNYDKAKVIRSKMSKTYALSVRCVKN
;
A
#
# COMPACT_ATOMS: atom_id res chain seq x y z
N MET A 1 -79.49 -56.18 70.76
CA MET A 1 -79.87 -55.43 71.96
C MET A 1 -78.67 -54.55 72.33
N ASN A 2 -78.81 -53.21 72.18
CA ASN A 2 -78.11 -52.14 72.92
C ASN A 2 -76.56 -52.02 72.78
N VAL A 3 -75.90 -50.86 72.54
CA VAL A 3 -76.21 -49.42 72.73
C VAL A 3 -75.36 -48.58 71.73
N ARG A 4 -75.87 -47.39 71.39
CA ARG A 4 -75.20 -46.24 70.72
C ARG A 4 -73.95 -45.74 71.48
N PHE A 5 -72.98 -45.12 70.78
CA PHE A 5 -72.52 -43.77 71.15
C PHE A 5 -71.84 -43.08 69.95
N LEU A 6 -72.31 -41.85 69.69
CA LEU A 6 -71.82 -40.90 68.70
C LEU A 6 -70.68 -40.10 69.33
N LEU A 7 -69.55 -39.88 68.64
CA LEU A 7 -68.77 -38.64 68.78
C LEU A 7 -67.84 -38.42 67.58
N ILE A 8 -68.10 -37.31 66.89
CA ILE A 8 -67.30 -36.66 65.84
C ILE A 8 -66.02 -36.12 66.48
N ILE A 9 -64.86 -36.14 65.80
CA ILE A 9 -63.80 -35.10 65.88
C ILE A 9 -62.76 -35.29 64.74
N THR A 10 -62.81 -34.35 63.81
CA THR A 10 -61.71 -33.69 63.07
C THR A 10 -60.70 -34.54 62.29
N VAL A 11 -60.88 -34.56 60.95
CA VAL A 11 -59.83 -34.96 59.99
C VAL A 11 -58.79 -33.86 59.90
N VAL A 12 -57.60 -34.08 60.45
CA VAL A 12 -56.40 -33.26 60.17
C VAL A 12 -55.67 -33.92 59.01
N THR A 13 -55.72 -33.30 57.83
CA THR A 13 -54.90 -33.68 56.67
C THR A 13 -53.46 -33.22 56.89
N LEU A 14 -52.61 -34.16 57.31
CA LEU A 14 -51.17 -33.96 57.43
C LEU A 14 -50.55 -33.83 56.02
N ASN A 15 -50.29 -32.60 55.58
CA ASN A 15 -49.52 -32.31 54.38
C ASN A 15 -48.03 -32.59 54.66
N ILE A 16 -47.55 -33.77 54.31
CA ILE A 16 -46.11 -34.08 54.32
C ILE A 16 -45.46 -33.36 53.14
N ARG A 17 -44.79 -32.24 53.41
CA ARG A 17 -43.85 -31.63 52.46
C ARG A 17 -42.56 -32.45 52.47
N LEU A 18 -42.30 -33.17 51.38
CA LEU A 18 -40.99 -33.79 51.12
C LEU A 18 -40.02 -32.68 50.71
N THR A 19 -39.28 -32.11 51.66
CA THR A 19 -38.13 -31.25 51.35
C THR A 19 -36.96 -32.13 50.93
N THR A 20 -36.50 -32.00 49.68
CA THR A 20 -35.24 -32.58 49.21
C THR A 20 -34.08 -31.94 49.98
N LEU A 21 -33.57 -32.61 51.01
CA LEU A 21 -32.28 -32.25 51.60
C LEU A 21 -31.19 -32.58 50.58
N ASN A 22 -30.60 -31.55 49.98
CA ASN A 22 -29.32 -31.70 49.29
C ASN A 22 -28.26 -32.03 50.34
N CYS A 23 -27.95 -33.32 50.52
CA CYS A 23 -26.76 -33.73 51.25
C CYS A 23 -25.56 -33.50 50.32
N LEU A 24 -24.90 -32.34 50.47
CA LEU A 24 -23.56 -32.18 49.93
C LEU A 24 -22.65 -33.05 50.80
N ALA A 25 -21.93 -33.99 50.19
CA ALA A 25 -20.97 -34.81 50.92
C ALA A 25 -19.95 -33.90 51.62
N GLN A 26 -20.01 -33.85 52.95
CA GLN A 26 -18.97 -33.28 53.80
C GLN A 26 -17.83 -34.31 53.88
N GLY A 27 -16.58 -33.87 54.09
CA GLY A 27 -15.42 -34.76 54.15
C GLY A 27 -15.64 -35.99 55.04
N ILE A 28 -15.03 -37.12 54.68
CA ILE A 28 -15.16 -38.38 55.40
C ILE A 28 -14.17 -38.36 56.57
N GLY A 29 -14.69 -38.24 57.80
CA GLY A 29 -13.93 -38.44 59.03
C GLY A 29 -13.96 -39.91 59.44
N ILE A 30 -12.79 -40.55 59.51
CA ILE A 30 -12.61 -41.89 60.08
C ILE A 30 -11.85 -41.73 61.39
N ASN A 31 -12.59 -41.70 62.50
CA ASN A 31 -12.04 -41.52 63.85
C ASN A 31 -12.96 -42.15 64.90
N THR A 32 -12.48 -42.29 66.13
CA THR A 32 -13.28 -42.80 67.27
C THR A 32 -13.99 -41.70 68.06
N SER A 33 -13.68 -40.42 67.81
CA SER A 33 -14.23 -39.28 68.56
C SER A 33 -15.57 -38.78 68.00
N GLY A 34 -15.95 -39.22 66.79
CA GLY A 34 -17.14 -38.74 66.09
C GLY A 34 -17.03 -37.30 65.57
N ASN A 35 -15.82 -36.73 65.59
CA ASN A 35 -15.59 -35.39 65.06
C ASN A 35 -15.80 -35.40 63.54
N PRO A 36 -16.41 -34.35 62.96
CA PRO A 36 -16.42 -34.17 61.51
C PRO A 36 -14.98 -34.09 60.99
N ALA A 37 -14.77 -34.49 59.74
CA ALA A 37 -13.50 -34.24 59.07
C ALA A 37 -13.16 -32.75 59.12
N ASP A 38 -11.87 -32.43 59.19
CA ASP A 38 -11.39 -31.06 59.01
C ASP A 38 -11.98 -30.45 57.72
N SER A 39 -12.36 -29.16 57.78
CA SER A 39 -13.03 -28.49 56.65
C SER A 39 -12.16 -28.39 55.39
N SER A 40 -10.85 -28.59 55.51
CA SER A 40 -9.90 -28.65 54.39
C SER A 40 -9.69 -30.05 53.82
N ALA A 41 -10.25 -31.10 54.43
CA ALA A 41 -9.99 -32.49 54.07
C ALA A 41 -11.23 -33.21 53.53
N ILE A 42 -11.08 -33.93 52.41
CA ILE A 42 -12.13 -34.84 51.92
C ILE A 42 -12.07 -36.23 52.59
N LEU A 43 -10.89 -36.61 53.09
CA LEU A 43 -10.65 -37.80 53.91
C LEU A 43 -9.75 -37.40 55.08
N ASP A 44 -10.26 -37.54 56.30
CA ASP A 44 -9.56 -37.26 57.55
C ASP A 44 -9.53 -38.53 58.40
N VAL A 45 -8.34 -39.05 58.70
CA VAL A 45 -8.16 -40.29 59.46
C VAL A 45 -7.39 -39.98 60.74
N ASN A 46 -8.07 -40.10 61.89
CA ASN A 46 -7.49 -39.75 63.19
C ASN A 46 -7.60 -40.90 64.19
N PHE A 47 -6.49 -41.61 64.38
CA PHE A 47 -6.30 -42.67 65.37
C PHE A 47 -4.88 -42.59 65.93
N ASN A 48 -4.69 -42.96 67.20
CA ASN A 48 -3.37 -42.99 67.85
C ASN A 48 -2.64 -44.35 67.74
N ASN A 49 -3.28 -45.35 67.13
CA ASN A 49 -2.75 -46.72 67.03
C ASN A 49 -3.12 -47.43 65.71
N LYS A 50 -3.54 -46.70 64.67
CA LYS A 50 -3.86 -47.23 63.33
C LYS A 50 -3.17 -46.37 62.26
N GLY A 51 -2.99 -46.93 61.07
CA GLY A 51 -2.46 -46.23 59.90
C GLY A 51 -3.33 -46.48 58.67
N MET A 52 -2.97 -45.86 57.55
CA MET A 52 -3.65 -46.01 56.26
C MET A 52 -2.85 -46.93 55.32
N LEU A 53 -3.49 -47.99 54.83
CA LEU A 53 -2.98 -48.75 53.68
C LEU A 53 -3.55 -48.13 52.40
N ILE A 54 -2.67 -47.58 51.58
CA ILE A 54 -2.98 -47.15 50.21
C ILE A 54 -2.95 -48.36 49.26
N PRO A 55 -3.48 -48.26 48.02
CA PRO A 55 -3.41 -49.36 47.05
C PRO A 55 -1.99 -49.89 46.88
N ARG A 56 -1.82 -51.21 47.02
CA ARG A 56 -0.53 -51.91 46.98
C ARG A 56 -0.45 -52.71 45.69
N LEU A 57 0.50 -52.37 44.84
CA LEU A 57 0.62 -52.95 43.49
C LEU A 57 2.06 -53.38 43.25
N THR A 58 2.26 -54.48 42.51
CA THR A 58 3.56 -54.76 41.90
C THR A 58 3.87 -53.74 40.81
N THR A 59 5.13 -53.64 40.39
CA THR A 59 5.53 -52.75 39.29
C THR A 59 4.76 -53.06 38.00
N THR A 60 4.48 -54.35 37.74
CA THR A 60 3.70 -54.80 36.59
C THR A 60 2.25 -54.34 36.68
N GLU A 61 1.60 -54.52 37.83
CA GLU A 61 0.20 -54.09 38.04
C GLU A 61 0.05 -52.56 37.98
N ARG A 62 1.02 -51.82 38.55
CA ARG A 62 1.08 -50.36 38.42
C ARG A 62 1.20 -49.91 36.96
N ASN A 63 2.06 -50.56 36.17
CA ASN A 63 2.22 -50.27 34.75
C ASN A 63 0.98 -50.59 33.92
N ALA A 64 0.11 -51.47 34.40
CA ALA A 64 -1.16 -51.79 33.75
C ALA A 64 -2.26 -50.74 34.01
N ILE A 65 -2.04 -49.74 34.87
CA ILE A 65 -2.99 -48.64 35.07
C ILE A 65 -3.03 -47.79 33.81
N SER A 66 -4.14 -47.83 33.08
CA SER A 66 -4.41 -46.94 31.95
C SER A 66 -4.77 -45.53 32.42
N ASN A 67 -4.14 -44.50 31.84
CA ASN A 67 -4.42 -43.09 32.11
C ASN A 67 -4.45 -42.72 33.61
N PRO A 68 -3.37 -43.00 34.37
CA PRO A 68 -3.33 -42.68 35.80
C PRO A 68 -3.49 -41.16 36.02
N ALA A 69 -4.29 -40.78 37.02
CA ALA A 69 -4.50 -39.39 37.38
C ALA A 69 -3.22 -38.77 37.96
N ASN A 70 -3.02 -37.46 37.74
CA ASN A 70 -1.93 -36.75 38.40
C ASN A 70 -2.06 -36.86 39.93
N SER A 71 -0.94 -37.10 40.62
CA SER A 71 -0.86 -37.35 42.06
C SER A 71 -1.53 -38.65 42.53
N LEU A 72 -1.83 -39.61 41.65
CA LEU A 72 -2.31 -40.93 42.05
C LEU A 72 -1.26 -41.65 42.91
N LEU A 73 -1.58 -41.89 44.18
CA LEU A 73 -0.66 -42.45 45.19
C LEU A 73 -0.85 -43.96 45.35
N ILE A 74 0.24 -44.72 45.23
CA ILE A 74 0.28 -46.18 45.43
C ILE A 74 1.50 -46.59 46.25
N PHE A 75 1.46 -47.78 46.83
CA PHE A 75 2.64 -48.44 47.38
C PHE A 75 3.08 -49.55 46.43
N ASN A 76 4.27 -49.41 45.84
CA ASN A 76 4.82 -50.39 44.92
C ASN A 76 5.50 -51.51 45.73
N THR A 77 4.89 -52.69 45.74
CA THR A 77 5.37 -53.83 46.54
C THR A 77 6.63 -54.47 45.98
N THR A 78 6.95 -54.28 44.69
CA THR A 78 8.16 -54.82 44.08
C THR A 78 9.40 -54.07 44.54
N ILE A 79 9.33 -52.73 44.62
CA ILE A 79 10.46 -51.88 45.02
C ILE A 79 10.32 -51.32 46.44
N GLN A 80 9.26 -51.68 47.15
CA GLN A 80 8.95 -51.23 48.52
C GLN A 80 8.86 -49.71 48.72
N CYS A 81 8.38 -48.99 47.70
CA CYS A 81 8.30 -47.52 47.70
C CYS A 81 6.87 -47.00 47.57
N PHE A 82 6.58 -45.90 48.26
CA PHE A 82 5.45 -45.03 47.96
C PHE A 82 5.72 -44.30 46.63
N GLN A 83 4.80 -44.40 45.68
CA GLN A 83 4.93 -43.73 44.38
C GLN A 83 3.71 -42.87 44.08
N ALA A 84 3.94 -41.72 43.44
CA ALA A 84 2.88 -40.90 42.86
C ALA A 84 3.08 -40.76 41.34
N TYR A 85 1.98 -40.69 40.59
CA TYR A 85 2.03 -40.44 39.15
C TYR A 85 2.15 -38.94 38.84
N TYR A 86 3.12 -38.56 38.00
CA TYR A 86 3.28 -37.21 37.49
C TYR A 86 2.84 -37.13 36.03
N ALA A 87 1.68 -36.52 35.79
CA ALA A 87 1.03 -36.55 34.48
C ALA A 87 1.80 -35.81 33.39
N ALA A 88 2.42 -34.66 33.71
CA ALA A 88 3.13 -33.87 32.70
C ALA A 88 4.40 -34.55 32.17
N GLY A 89 5.02 -35.43 32.96
CA GLY A 89 6.17 -36.24 32.55
C GLY A 89 5.81 -37.66 32.15
N ALA A 90 4.55 -38.07 32.30
CA ALA A 90 4.08 -39.43 32.11
C ALA A 90 4.92 -40.50 32.87
N ILE A 91 5.36 -40.19 34.10
CA ILE A 91 6.19 -41.08 34.92
C ILE A 91 5.63 -41.32 36.32
N TRP A 92 6.02 -42.45 36.91
CA TRP A 92 5.83 -42.73 38.34
C TRP A 92 7.07 -42.31 39.13
N VAL A 93 6.87 -41.48 40.16
CA VAL A 93 7.95 -40.94 41.01
C VAL A 93 7.91 -41.60 42.37
N SER A 94 9.05 -42.10 42.85
CA SER A 94 9.19 -42.65 44.20
C SER A 94 9.35 -41.51 45.22
N ILE A 95 8.46 -41.44 46.20
CA ILE A 95 8.46 -40.41 47.26
C ILE A 95 9.35 -40.85 48.43
N SER A 96 9.23 -42.12 48.84
CA SER A 96 9.99 -42.72 49.94
C SER A 96 9.89 -44.24 49.86
N CYS A 97 10.91 -44.94 50.36
CA CYS A 97 10.98 -46.40 50.38
C CYS A 97 11.20 -46.90 51.80
N ILE A 98 10.55 -48.02 52.16
CA ILE A 98 10.56 -48.54 53.54
C ILE A 98 11.96 -49.04 53.95
N ASP A 99 12.79 -49.44 52.99
CA ASP A 99 14.18 -49.85 53.19
C ASP A 99 15.17 -48.67 53.20
N ASN A 100 14.67 -47.43 53.13
CA ASN A 100 15.49 -46.20 53.05
C ASN A 100 16.46 -46.17 51.85
N GLN A 101 16.24 -47.01 50.84
CA GLN A 101 17.01 -47.03 49.61
C GLN A 101 16.11 -46.58 48.45
N LEU A 102 16.15 -45.29 48.11
CA LEU A 102 15.56 -44.83 46.86
C LEU A 102 16.22 -45.59 45.68
N PRO A 103 15.46 -45.98 44.65
CA PRO A 103 15.98 -46.76 43.53
C PRO A 103 16.91 -45.91 42.64
N GLY A 104 18.15 -45.71 43.09
CA GLY A 104 19.24 -45.03 42.38
C GLY A 104 19.46 -43.56 42.75
N SER A 105 20.57 -42.98 42.28
CA SER A 105 20.81 -41.54 42.31
C SER A 105 19.85 -40.82 41.35
N LEU A 106 19.50 -39.57 41.67
CA LEU A 106 18.78 -38.72 40.72
C LEU A 106 19.60 -38.53 39.43
N PRO A 107 18.95 -38.26 38.28
CA PRO A 107 19.64 -37.87 37.06
C PRO A 107 20.53 -36.64 37.30
N ASP A 108 21.70 -36.63 36.67
CA ASP A 108 22.64 -35.52 36.75
C ASP A 108 22.07 -34.25 36.05
N SER A 109 22.75 -33.12 36.21
CA SER A 109 22.39 -31.88 35.52
C SER A 109 22.39 -32.07 34.01
N ALA A 110 21.34 -31.60 33.34
CA ALA A 110 21.31 -31.51 31.89
C ALA A 110 22.41 -30.56 31.38
N GLY A 111 23.12 -30.98 30.32
CA GLY A 111 24.04 -30.11 29.59
C GLY A 111 23.33 -29.01 28.79
N TYR A 112 24.07 -28.30 27.94
CA TYR A 112 23.50 -27.29 27.06
C TYR A 112 22.65 -27.91 25.95
N ILE A 113 21.47 -27.31 25.72
CA ILE A 113 20.61 -27.65 24.59
C ILE A 113 21.27 -27.15 23.30
N SER A 114 21.34 -28.03 22.30
CA SER A 114 21.80 -27.75 20.94
C SER A 114 20.63 -27.83 19.95
N GLY A 115 20.54 -26.87 19.03
CA GLY A 115 19.49 -26.76 18.00
C GLY A 115 19.49 -25.38 17.34
N SER A 116 18.49 -25.07 16.50
CA SER A 116 18.33 -23.70 15.98
C SER A 116 17.67 -22.81 17.04
N ASN A 117 18.16 -21.60 17.26
CA ASN A 117 17.48 -20.61 18.10
C ASN A 117 16.53 -19.70 17.29
N PHE A 118 16.44 -19.89 15.98
CA PHE A 118 15.63 -19.08 15.07
C PHE A 118 14.79 -19.96 14.16
N ILE A 119 13.48 -19.71 14.10
CA ILE A 119 12.50 -20.52 13.37
C ILE A 119 11.61 -19.62 12.51
N CYS A 120 11.38 -20.03 11.26
CA CYS A 120 10.43 -19.40 10.34
C CYS A 120 9.24 -20.33 10.12
N CYS A 121 8.10 -20.02 10.72
CA CYS A 121 6.94 -20.91 10.73
C CYS A 121 6.13 -20.87 9.42
N PRO A 122 5.47 -22.00 9.06
CA PRO A 122 5.43 -23.29 9.78
C PRO A 122 6.59 -24.25 9.43
N LEU A 123 7.08 -25.02 10.40
CA LEU A 123 8.14 -26.04 10.21
C LEU A 123 7.91 -27.26 11.10
N ASN A 124 8.24 -28.46 10.60
CA ASN A 124 8.08 -29.73 11.32
C ASN A 124 9.43 -30.46 11.47
N GLY A 125 9.58 -31.23 12.54
CA GLY A 125 10.73 -32.11 12.77
C GLY A 125 12.02 -31.39 13.15
N ILE A 126 11.93 -30.22 13.80
CA ILE A 126 13.12 -29.48 14.22
C ILE A 126 13.75 -30.17 15.42
N SER A 127 15.00 -30.61 15.28
CA SER A 127 15.70 -31.41 16.26
C SER A 127 16.43 -30.55 17.29
N TYR A 128 16.25 -30.90 18.57
CA TYR A 128 17.03 -30.37 19.69
C TYR A 128 17.59 -31.53 20.52
N PHE A 129 18.77 -31.35 21.11
CA PHE A 129 19.40 -32.40 21.92
C PHE A 129 20.30 -31.83 23.00
N VAL A 130 20.59 -32.68 24.00
CA VAL A 130 21.61 -32.45 25.03
C VAL A 130 22.62 -33.60 25.02
N PRO A 131 23.83 -33.43 25.58
CA PRO A 131 24.66 -34.57 25.93
C PRO A 131 23.89 -35.60 26.78
N PRO A 132 24.21 -36.91 26.71
CA PRO A 132 23.58 -37.92 27.55
C PRO A 132 23.65 -37.53 29.03
N ILE A 133 22.51 -37.57 29.73
CA ILE A 133 22.42 -37.24 31.15
C ILE A 133 22.70 -38.52 31.94
N GLN A 134 23.74 -38.52 32.76
CA GLN A 134 24.07 -39.67 33.60
C GLN A 134 22.91 -39.98 34.55
N ASN A 135 22.67 -41.27 34.80
CA ASN A 135 21.55 -41.80 35.60
C ASN A 135 20.14 -41.50 35.05
N ALA A 136 19.99 -40.92 33.85
CA ALA A 136 18.69 -40.73 33.21
C ALA A 136 18.26 -41.96 32.39
N THR A 137 17.00 -42.37 32.55
CA THR A 137 16.35 -43.39 31.71
C THR A 137 15.31 -42.77 30.76
N GLY A 138 15.02 -41.48 30.89
CA GLY A 138 14.11 -40.72 30.06
C GLY A 138 14.40 -39.22 30.12
N TYR A 139 13.67 -38.45 29.31
CA TYR A 139 13.82 -37.00 29.21
C TYR A 139 12.44 -36.34 29.28
N VAL A 140 12.34 -35.21 29.96
CA VAL A 140 11.15 -34.35 29.91
C VAL A 140 11.57 -33.03 29.29
N TRP A 141 10.99 -32.72 28.14
CA TRP A 141 11.17 -31.48 27.41
C TRP A 141 9.96 -30.59 27.62
N LEU A 142 10.20 -29.33 27.95
CA LEU A 142 9.16 -28.32 28.13
C LEU A 142 9.47 -27.12 27.26
N TYR A 143 8.47 -26.67 26.51
CA TYR A 143 8.52 -25.45 25.73
C TYR A 143 7.46 -24.48 26.26
N SER A 144 7.87 -23.23 26.54
CA SER A 144 6.97 -22.24 27.15
C SER A 144 6.04 -21.54 26.16
N GLY A 145 6.33 -21.61 24.85
CA GLY A 145 5.51 -20.97 23.82
C GLY A 145 4.31 -21.83 23.40
N THR A 146 3.35 -21.20 22.75
CA THR A 146 2.14 -21.84 22.21
C THR A 146 2.35 -22.29 20.76
N GLY A 147 1.48 -23.18 20.26
CA GLY A 147 1.51 -23.64 18.85
C GLY A 147 2.68 -24.57 18.49
N VAL A 148 3.42 -25.07 19.49
CA VAL A 148 4.50 -26.04 19.30
C VAL A 148 4.08 -27.39 19.87
N THR A 149 4.30 -28.46 19.11
CA THR A 149 4.09 -29.83 19.60
C THR A 149 5.43 -30.56 19.72
N ILE A 150 5.63 -31.22 20.85
CA ILE A 150 6.79 -32.07 21.11
C ILE A 150 6.37 -33.49 20.71
N SER A 151 7.01 -34.02 19.67
CA SER A 151 6.57 -35.27 19.02
C SER A 151 7.18 -36.54 19.64
N SER A 152 8.21 -36.40 20.46
CA SER A 152 8.81 -37.49 21.24
C SER A 152 9.43 -36.96 22.53
N PHE A 153 9.61 -37.82 23.54
CA PHE A 153 10.36 -37.50 24.76
C PHE A 153 11.76 -38.13 24.74
N THR A 154 12.34 -38.20 23.54
CA THR A 154 13.67 -38.77 23.29
C THR A 154 14.75 -37.71 23.40
N ASN A 155 16.00 -38.13 23.30
CA ASN A 155 17.14 -37.25 23.04
C ASN A 155 17.87 -37.80 21.80
N PRO A 156 17.77 -37.16 20.63
CA PRO A 156 17.17 -35.84 20.37
C PRO A 156 15.64 -35.82 20.51
N VAL A 157 15.10 -34.62 20.79
CA VAL A 157 13.67 -34.30 20.71
C VAL A 157 13.34 -33.64 19.38
N LEU A 158 12.14 -33.86 18.86
CA LEU A 158 11.63 -33.23 17.64
C LEU A 158 10.44 -32.32 17.94
N LEU A 159 10.56 -31.04 17.60
CA LEU A 159 9.52 -30.01 17.75
C LEU A 159 8.89 -29.67 16.39
N ASN A 160 7.56 -29.57 16.37
CA ASN A 160 6.79 -29.07 15.24
C ASN A 160 6.19 -27.71 15.60
N PHE A 161 6.48 -26.69 14.81
CA PHE A 161 6.01 -25.32 14.99
C PHE A 161 4.89 -25.02 14.00
N SER A 162 3.67 -24.80 14.52
CA SER A 162 2.51 -24.40 13.71
C SER A 162 2.70 -23.01 13.09
N ALA A 163 1.78 -22.62 12.18
CA ALA A 163 1.76 -21.27 11.62
C ALA A 163 1.51 -20.18 12.68
N SER A 164 0.95 -20.52 13.84
CA SER A 164 0.67 -19.64 14.98
C SER A 164 1.62 -19.85 16.16
N ALA A 165 2.71 -20.60 15.96
CA ALA A 165 3.67 -20.84 17.02
C ALA A 165 4.27 -19.52 17.53
N THR A 166 4.47 -19.41 18.84
CA THR A 166 5.07 -18.22 19.46
C THR A 166 6.46 -18.51 19.98
N SER A 167 7.27 -17.46 20.12
CA SER A 167 8.60 -17.55 20.73
C SER A 167 8.49 -18.06 22.17
N GLY A 168 9.53 -18.74 22.64
CA GLY A 168 9.49 -19.38 23.96
C GLY A 168 10.84 -19.93 24.38
N VAL A 169 10.87 -20.51 25.56
CA VAL A 169 12.05 -21.13 26.16
C VAL A 169 11.88 -22.63 26.14
N LEU A 170 12.88 -23.32 25.61
CA LEU A 170 13.01 -24.78 25.69
C LEU A 170 13.87 -25.13 26.90
N THR A 171 13.41 -26.11 27.68
CA THR A 171 14.14 -26.69 28.81
C THR A 171 14.04 -28.21 28.78
N VAL A 172 15.02 -28.87 29.39
CA VAL A 172 15.02 -30.33 29.54
C VAL A 172 15.55 -30.75 30.90
N MET A 173 15.02 -31.84 31.42
CA MET A 173 15.56 -32.55 32.58
C MET A 173 15.58 -34.05 32.33
N GLY A 174 16.58 -34.73 32.88
CA GLY A 174 16.62 -36.19 32.91
C GLY A 174 15.60 -36.76 33.90
N THR A 175 15.07 -37.93 33.60
CA THR A 175 14.14 -38.66 34.48
C THR A 175 14.60 -40.08 34.71
N ASN A 176 14.36 -40.59 35.93
CA ASN A 176 14.49 -42.01 36.25
C ASN A 176 13.48 -42.39 37.35
N THR A 177 13.61 -43.61 37.88
CA THR A 177 12.75 -44.13 38.95
C THR A 177 12.91 -43.43 40.31
N ALA A 178 14.05 -42.78 40.54
CA ALA A 178 14.31 -41.97 41.73
C ALA A 178 13.68 -40.57 41.62
N GLY A 179 13.52 -40.04 40.40
CA GLY A 179 12.82 -38.77 40.16
C GLY A 179 13.40 -37.95 39.01
N PHE A 180 13.36 -36.63 39.16
CA PHE A 180 13.83 -35.65 38.19
C PHE A 180 15.22 -35.13 38.57
N GLY A 181 16.10 -35.02 37.57
CA GLY A 181 17.33 -34.27 37.71
C GLY A 181 17.09 -32.76 37.66
N PRO A 182 18.14 -31.94 37.83
CA PRO A 182 18.07 -30.50 37.65
C PRO A 182 17.60 -30.12 36.24
N VAL A 183 16.76 -29.08 36.14
CA VAL A 183 16.34 -28.49 34.86
C VAL A 183 17.54 -27.82 34.18
N SER A 184 17.67 -28.00 32.87
CA SER A 184 18.69 -27.34 32.06
C SER A 184 18.64 -25.82 32.18
N ALA A 185 19.70 -25.15 31.75
CA ALA A 185 19.62 -23.73 31.45
C ALA A 185 18.54 -23.46 30.37
N SER A 186 17.94 -22.27 30.44
CA SER A 186 16.95 -21.80 29.48
C SER A 186 17.55 -21.66 28.08
N TYR A 187 16.92 -22.30 27.09
CA TYR A 187 17.27 -22.14 25.68
C TYR A 187 16.18 -21.34 24.95
N ALA A 188 16.45 -20.06 24.65
CA ALA A 188 15.48 -19.19 23.99
C ALA A 188 15.38 -19.49 22.48
N ILE A 189 14.16 -19.68 21.99
CA ILE A 189 13.84 -19.87 20.58
C ILE A 189 12.98 -18.68 20.11
N THR A 190 13.49 -17.95 19.11
CA THR A 190 12.77 -16.89 18.42
C THR A 190 12.00 -17.46 17.23
N VAL A 191 10.68 -17.31 17.26
CA VAL A 191 9.77 -17.71 16.19
C VAL A 191 9.35 -16.48 15.39
N ASN A 192 9.52 -16.57 14.07
CA ASN A 192 9.09 -15.57 13.10
C ASN A 192 8.14 -16.19 12.08
N HIS A 193 7.38 -15.34 11.41
CA HIS A 193 6.38 -15.74 10.43
C HIS A 193 6.68 -15.09 9.07
N LEU A 194 6.23 -15.74 8.01
CA LEU A 194 6.09 -15.08 6.71
C LEU A 194 5.20 -13.82 6.88
N PRO A 195 5.53 -12.71 6.23
CA PRO A 195 4.70 -11.52 6.30
C PRO A 195 3.35 -11.79 5.61
N ALA A 196 2.30 -11.12 6.08
CA ALA A 196 1.00 -11.14 5.40
C ALA A 196 1.08 -10.44 4.04
N ALA A 197 0.13 -10.74 3.15
CA ALA A 197 0.03 -9.99 1.90
C ALA A 197 -0.36 -8.53 2.19
N PRO A 198 0.27 -7.54 1.56
CA PRO A 198 -0.11 -6.13 1.75
C PRO A 198 -1.52 -5.87 1.21
N GLU A 199 -2.23 -4.89 1.75
CA GLU A 199 -3.55 -4.51 1.25
C GLU A 199 -3.43 -3.37 0.23
N SER A 200 -4.34 -3.30 -0.75
CA SER A 200 -4.35 -2.22 -1.74
C SER A 200 -4.64 -0.88 -1.08
N GLY A 201 -3.82 0.13 -1.35
CA GLY A 201 -4.06 1.52 -0.94
C GLY A 201 -4.80 2.32 -2.01
N ILE A 202 -4.96 3.63 -1.77
CA ILE A 202 -5.53 4.57 -2.74
C ILE A 202 -4.47 4.89 -3.79
N HIS A 203 -4.70 4.52 -5.05
CA HIS A 203 -3.79 4.82 -6.15
C HIS A 203 -4.04 6.24 -6.68
N ILE A 204 -2.98 6.89 -7.21
CA ILE A 204 -3.08 8.22 -7.81
C ILE A 204 -2.79 8.06 -9.32
N PRO A 205 -3.82 7.96 -10.16
CA PRO A 205 -3.64 7.89 -11.61
C PRO A 205 -3.38 9.28 -12.19
N SER A 206 -2.59 9.32 -13.24
CA SER A 206 -2.42 10.49 -14.11
C SER A 206 -2.33 10.03 -15.57
N ASP A 207 -2.16 10.99 -16.47
CA ASP A 207 -1.96 10.72 -17.89
C ASP A 207 -0.62 10.02 -18.10
N GLY A 208 -0.67 8.73 -18.44
CA GLY A 208 0.50 7.90 -18.71
C GLY A 208 1.33 7.47 -17.50
N GLN A 209 0.79 7.61 -16.29
CA GLN A 209 1.44 7.17 -15.06
C GLN A 209 0.42 6.77 -13.99
N ILE A 210 0.80 5.84 -13.12
CA ILE A 210 0.07 5.51 -11.89
C ILE A 210 1.05 5.51 -10.71
N ILE A 211 0.72 6.22 -9.63
CA ILE A 211 1.35 6.02 -8.33
C ILE A 211 0.54 4.95 -7.59
N TRP A 212 1.15 3.79 -7.45
CA TRP A 212 0.60 2.64 -6.72
C TRP A 212 0.92 2.81 -5.24
N ASN A 213 -0.05 2.49 -4.38
CA ASN A 213 0.07 2.59 -2.93
C ASN A 213 -0.49 1.31 -2.31
N TRP A 214 0.09 0.85 -1.20
CA TRP A 214 -0.36 -0.31 -0.43
C TRP A 214 -0.15 -0.11 1.07
N SER A 215 -0.68 -1.01 1.90
CA SER A 215 -0.58 -0.91 3.35
C SER A 215 0.76 -1.42 3.90
N ALA A 216 1.17 -0.84 5.04
CA ALA A 216 2.29 -1.36 5.82
C ALA A 216 1.93 -2.73 6.41
N VAL A 217 2.87 -3.68 6.40
CA VAL A 217 2.69 -5.06 6.86
C VAL A 217 3.58 -5.31 8.06
N SER A 218 2.97 -5.71 9.18
CA SER A 218 3.73 -6.05 10.40
C SER A 218 4.70 -7.21 10.14
N GLY A 219 5.93 -7.07 10.61
CA GLY A 219 6.99 -8.08 10.43
C GLY A 219 7.60 -8.13 9.02
N ALA A 220 7.21 -7.24 8.10
CA ALA A 220 7.89 -7.08 6.82
C ALA A 220 9.15 -6.22 6.98
N VAL A 221 10.21 -6.61 6.27
CA VAL A 221 11.46 -5.83 6.12
C VAL A 221 11.36 -4.91 4.89
N GLY A 222 10.63 -5.33 3.86
CA GLY A 222 10.39 -4.51 2.68
C GLY A 222 9.35 -5.09 1.73
N TYR A 223 9.25 -4.49 0.55
CA TYR A 223 8.29 -4.80 -0.50
C TYR A 223 8.98 -5.00 -1.84
N LYS A 224 8.45 -5.91 -2.64
CA LYS A 224 8.80 -6.01 -4.07
C LYS A 224 7.55 -5.88 -4.92
N TYR A 225 7.70 -5.35 -6.13
CA TYR A 225 6.59 -5.24 -7.08
C TYR A 225 6.97 -5.63 -8.50
N ASN A 226 5.99 -6.01 -9.31
CA ASN A 226 6.18 -6.38 -10.71
C ASN A 226 4.87 -6.24 -11.51
N THR A 227 4.95 -6.03 -12.83
CA THR A 227 3.79 -6.00 -13.73
C THR A 227 3.29 -7.41 -14.10
N ASN A 228 4.12 -8.43 -13.90
CA ASN A 228 3.75 -9.83 -14.01
C ASN A 228 3.80 -10.51 -12.64
N ASN A 229 3.00 -11.57 -12.44
CA ASN A 229 2.96 -12.31 -11.18
C ASN A 229 4.20 -13.21 -10.98
N ASN A 230 5.38 -12.61 -10.83
CA ASN A 230 6.65 -13.31 -10.64
C ASN A 230 7.56 -12.53 -9.66
N TYR A 231 7.74 -13.09 -8.46
CA TYR A 231 8.56 -12.53 -7.40
C TYR A 231 10.07 -12.49 -7.74
N ASN A 232 10.58 -13.50 -8.45
CA ASN A 232 12.01 -13.62 -8.73
C ASN A 232 12.53 -12.52 -9.66
N THR A 233 11.65 -11.94 -10.47
CA THR A 233 11.94 -10.82 -11.37
C THR A 233 11.39 -9.49 -10.84
N ALA A 234 10.85 -9.46 -9.61
CA ALA A 234 10.26 -8.27 -9.03
C ALA A 234 11.32 -7.25 -8.63
N ILE A 235 10.97 -5.98 -8.78
CA ILE A 235 11.79 -4.83 -8.39
C ILE A 235 11.68 -4.68 -6.87
N ASP A 236 12.83 -4.53 -6.21
CA ASP A 236 12.89 -4.27 -4.78
C ASP A 236 12.60 -2.79 -4.47
N ASN A 237 11.62 -2.54 -3.61
CA ASN A 237 11.16 -1.22 -3.20
C ASN A 237 11.56 -0.86 -1.77
N GLY A 238 12.34 -1.72 -1.09
CA GLY A 238 12.68 -1.55 0.31
C GLY A 238 11.43 -1.38 1.19
N ALA A 239 11.48 -0.51 2.20
CA ALA A 239 10.36 -0.26 3.11
C ALA A 239 9.26 0.66 2.53
N SER A 240 9.42 1.15 1.30
CA SER A 240 8.46 2.07 0.69
C SER A 240 7.13 1.37 0.39
N ILE A 241 6.03 2.01 0.79
CA ILE A 241 4.67 1.53 0.59
C ILE A 241 4.00 2.05 -0.70
N SER A 242 4.82 2.61 -1.60
CA SER A 242 4.37 3.14 -2.88
C SER A 242 5.44 3.01 -3.96
N CYS A 243 5.01 2.94 -5.22
CA CYS A 243 5.89 3.02 -6.38
C CYS A 243 5.20 3.71 -7.55
N THR A 244 5.98 4.31 -8.44
CA THR A 244 5.48 5.04 -9.60
C THR A 244 5.74 4.25 -10.88
N GLN A 245 4.69 3.92 -11.62
CA GLN A 245 4.78 3.30 -12.94
C GLN A 245 4.50 4.35 -14.02
N THR A 246 5.45 4.58 -14.94
CA THR A 246 5.39 5.58 -16.01
C THR A 246 5.33 4.93 -17.39
N GLY A 247 5.16 5.73 -18.45
CA GLY A 247 5.14 5.25 -19.84
C GLY A 247 3.87 4.46 -20.17
N LEU A 248 2.80 4.68 -19.43
CA LEU A 248 1.52 4.01 -19.62
C LEU A 248 0.73 4.69 -20.75
N LEU A 249 -0.16 3.94 -21.38
CA LEU A 249 -1.16 4.48 -22.28
C LEU A 249 -2.30 5.05 -21.45
N CYS A 250 -2.80 6.22 -21.84
CA CYS A 250 -3.91 6.86 -21.16
C CYS A 250 -5.24 6.11 -21.35
N ASN A 251 -6.19 6.37 -20.45
CA ASN A 251 -7.49 5.70 -20.40
C ASN A 251 -7.41 4.16 -20.50
N ASN A 252 -6.32 3.57 -20.01
CA ASN A 252 -6.07 2.14 -20.06
C ASN A 252 -5.93 1.58 -18.64
N SER A 253 -6.31 0.31 -18.47
CA SER A 253 -6.29 -0.37 -17.18
C SER A 253 -5.01 -1.18 -17.02
N TYR A 254 -4.39 -1.05 -15.86
CA TYR A 254 -3.15 -1.73 -15.51
C TYR A 254 -3.32 -2.53 -14.23
N SER A 255 -2.48 -3.55 -14.09
CA SER A 255 -2.32 -4.33 -12.86
C SER A 255 -0.87 -4.34 -12.41
N LEU A 256 -0.67 -4.32 -11.10
CA LEU A 256 0.63 -4.47 -10.46
C LEU A 256 0.54 -5.53 -9.37
N TYR A 257 1.52 -6.41 -9.30
CA TYR A 257 1.67 -7.40 -8.25
C TYR A 257 2.65 -6.88 -7.22
N VAL A 258 2.31 -6.96 -5.93
CA VAL A 258 3.17 -6.55 -4.82
C VAL A 258 3.24 -7.64 -3.75
N TRP A 259 4.41 -7.79 -3.16
CA TRP A 259 4.71 -8.74 -2.07
C TRP A 259 5.39 -8.02 -0.93
N ALA A 260 5.05 -8.38 0.31
CA ALA A 260 5.88 -8.07 1.47
C ALA A 260 6.92 -9.18 1.66
N TYR A 261 8.12 -8.86 2.13
CA TYR A 261 9.15 -9.85 2.42
C TYR A 261 9.87 -9.56 3.74
N ASN A 262 10.39 -10.61 4.36
CA ASN A 262 11.29 -10.56 5.50
C ASN A 262 12.30 -11.72 5.44
N LEU A 263 13.03 -11.96 6.53
CA LEU A 263 14.03 -13.03 6.62
C LEU A 263 13.46 -14.44 6.44
N CYS A 264 12.15 -14.65 6.67
CA CYS A 264 11.48 -15.93 6.50
C CYS A 264 10.98 -16.19 5.09
N GLY A 265 11.01 -15.19 4.21
CA GLY A 265 10.51 -15.27 2.84
C GLY A 265 9.56 -14.13 2.52
N HIS A 266 8.60 -14.40 1.63
CA HIS A 266 7.67 -13.39 1.14
C HIS A 266 6.21 -13.85 1.26
N SER A 267 5.31 -12.87 1.28
CA SER A 267 3.87 -13.08 1.31
C SER A 267 3.35 -13.72 0.01
N ALA A 268 2.05 -13.98 -0.06
CA ALA A 268 1.35 -14.08 -1.33
C ALA A 268 1.34 -12.73 -2.08
N ALA A 269 1.10 -12.76 -3.39
CA ALA A 269 0.99 -11.55 -4.20
C ALA A 269 -0.35 -10.85 -3.94
N THR A 270 -0.32 -9.54 -3.77
CA THR A 270 -1.50 -8.68 -3.86
C THR A 270 -1.58 -8.09 -5.26
N ILE A 271 -2.75 -8.17 -5.89
CA ILE A 271 -3.00 -7.58 -7.20
C ILE A 271 -3.62 -6.19 -6.99
N LEU A 272 -2.91 -5.17 -7.44
CA LEU A 272 -3.37 -3.80 -7.51
C LEU A 272 -3.96 -3.57 -8.90
N SER A 273 -5.00 -2.74 -9.03
CA SER A 273 -5.62 -2.43 -10.32
C SER A 273 -6.05 -0.97 -10.37
N GLN A 274 -5.72 -0.29 -11.47
CA GLN A 274 -6.01 1.13 -11.66
C GLN A 274 -5.98 1.48 -13.15
N SER A 275 -6.82 2.44 -13.55
CA SER A 275 -6.76 3.05 -14.87
C SER A 275 -6.08 4.41 -14.81
N THR A 276 -5.22 4.71 -15.78
CA THR A 276 -4.69 6.06 -16.04
C THR A 276 -5.81 7.02 -16.44
N THR A 277 -5.62 8.33 -16.23
CA THR A 277 -6.59 9.34 -16.67
C THR A 277 -6.49 9.62 -18.18
N ALA A 278 -7.42 10.42 -18.70
CA ALA A 278 -7.51 10.78 -20.11
C ALA A 278 -7.48 12.30 -20.34
N SER A 279 -6.91 13.09 -19.41
CA SER A 279 -7.11 14.54 -19.41
C SER A 279 -6.51 15.21 -20.66
N CYS A 280 -5.34 14.74 -21.11
CA CYS A 280 -4.61 15.29 -22.26
C CYS A 280 -4.33 14.28 -23.40
N CYS A 281 -4.97 13.11 -23.43
CA CYS A 281 -4.41 11.97 -24.20
C CYS A 281 -5.17 11.55 -25.45
N SER A 282 -6.30 12.19 -25.75
CA SER A 282 -7.05 11.97 -26.99
C SER A 282 -7.11 13.29 -27.74
N PRO A 283 -7.04 13.27 -29.09
CA PRO A 283 -7.35 14.46 -29.88
C PRO A 283 -8.72 15.04 -29.50
N LEU A 284 -8.80 16.36 -29.45
CA LEU A 284 -10.04 17.09 -29.23
C LEU A 284 -10.76 17.24 -30.56
N VAL A 285 -11.96 16.67 -30.62
CA VAL A 285 -12.91 17.01 -31.68
C VAL A 285 -13.72 18.21 -31.21
N ASP A 286 -13.53 19.36 -31.86
CA ASP A 286 -14.31 20.56 -31.61
C ASP A 286 -15.73 20.34 -32.13
N SER A 287 -16.70 20.27 -31.21
CA SER A 287 -18.10 20.01 -31.56
C SER A 287 -18.75 21.12 -32.40
N ARG A 288 -18.12 22.29 -32.48
CA ARG A 288 -18.69 23.47 -33.16
C ARG A 288 -18.49 23.40 -34.67
N ASP A 289 -17.41 22.77 -35.15
CA ASP A 289 -17.06 22.68 -36.57
C ASP A 289 -16.56 21.28 -37.01
N GLY A 290 -16.44 20.32 -36.07
CA GLY A 290 -15.96 18.97 -36.32
C GLY A 290 -14.44 18.89 -36.52
N GLN A 291 -13.70 19.99 -36.33
CA GLN A 291 -12.25 20.00 -36.49
C GLN A 291 -11.58 19.17 -35.39
N ASN A 292 -10.63 18.33 -35.77
CA ASN A 292 -9.89 17.50 -34.83
C ASN A 292 -8.50 18.10 -34.56
N TYR A 293 -8.20 18.34 -33.29
CA TYR A 293 -6.93 18.89 -32.82
C TYR A 293 -6.23 17.84 -31.97
N ASN A 294 -5.00 17.48 -32.32
CA ASN A 294 -4.14 16.70 -31.44
C ASN A 294 -3.84 17.53 -30.18
N ILE A 295 -3.66 16.84 -29.08
CA ILE A 295 -3.34 17.44 -27.78
C ILE A 295 -2.04 16.84 -27.29
N VAL A 296 -1.26 17.64 -26.57
CA VAL A 296 -0.05 17.20 -25.89
C VAL A 296 -0.04 17.69 -24.45
N LYS A 297 0.48 16.86 -23.54
CA LYS A 297 0.72 17.27 -22.16
C LYS A 297 2.15 17.81 -22.03
N ILE A 298 2.28 19.05 -21.57
CA ILE A 298 3.57 19.69 -21.31
C ILE A 298 3.54 20.19 -19.86
N GLY A 299 4.39 19.61 -19.02
CA GLY A 299 4.32 19.81 -17.57
C GLY A 299 2.96 19.38 -17.01
N SER A 300 2.27 20.30 -16.34
CA SER A 300 0.92 20.08 -15.79
C SER A 300 -0.21 20.41 -16.75
N GLN A 301 0.06 20.92 -17.95
CA GLN A 301 -0.94 21.52 -18.84
C GLN A 301 -1.21 20.68 -20.08
N CYS A 302 -2.47 20.60 -20.51
CA CYS A 302 -2.85 20.07 -21.81
C CYS A 302 -2.88 21.20 -22.85
N TRP A 303 -2.12 21.06 -23.93
CA TRP A 303 -2.02 22.04 -25.00
C TRP A 303 -2.48 21.47 -26.33
N MET A 304 -3.18 22.28 -27.13
CA MET A 304 -3.39 21.94 -28.54
C MET A 304 -2.04 21.86 -29.27
N ALA A 305 -1.83 20.78 -30.02
CA ALA A 305 -0.65 20.57 -30.88
C ALA A 305 -0.82 21.16 -32.29
N GLN A 306 -2.00 21.73 -32.61
CA GLN A 306 -2.22 22.55 -33.80
C GLN A 306 -2.77 23.94 -33.45
N ASN A 307 -2.52 24.91 -34.32
CA ASN A 307 -3.15 26.23 -34.21
C ASN A 307 -4.66 26.09 -34.40
N LEU A 308 -5.45 26.81 -33.60
CA LEU A 308 -6.91 26.81 -33.71
C LEU A 308 -7.33 27.28 -35.12
N ASN A 309 -8.34 26.63 -35.69
CA ASN A 309 -8.86 26.92 -37.02
C ASN A 309 -10.39 27.09 -37.00
N TYR A 310 -10.91 27.75 -35.98
CA TYR A 310 -12.35 27.96 -35.78
C TYR A 310 -12.85 29.26 -36.42
N GLY A 311 -14.08 29.26 -36.96
CA GLY A 311 -14.71 30.45 -37.56
C GLY A 311 -14.64 30.51 -39.09
N THR A 312 -15.21 31.59 -39.63
CA THR A 312 -15.38 31.82 -41.08
C THR A 312 -14.14 32.49 -41.66
N PHE A 313 -13.60 31.89 -42.72
CA PHE A 313 -12.52 32.53 -43.48
C PHE A 313 -13.01 33.82 -44.14
N VAL A 314 -12.24 34.89 -43.96
CA VAL A 314 -12.39 36.15 -44.70
C VAL A 314 -11.03 36.55 -45.30
N PRO A 315 -10.98 37.15 -46.48
CA PRO A 315 -9.75 37.76 -47.01
C PRO A 315 -9.24 38.86 -46.08
N ILE A 316 -7.92 39.01 -45.97
CA ILE A 316 -7.35 40.11 -45.18
C ILE A 316 -7.69 41.46 -45.83
N SER A 317 -8.15 42.42 -45.03
CA SER A 317 -8.58 43.73 -45.51
C SER A 317 -8.24 44.84 -44.52
N VAL A 318 -8.20 46.08 -45.01
CA VAL A 318 -8.09 47.25 -44.13
C VAL A 318 -9.34 47.33 -43.26
N GLY A 319 -9.16 47.58 -41.96
CA GLY A 319 -10.28 47.68 -41.01
C GLY A 319 -10.49 46.47 -40.11
N GLY A 320 -9.66 45.44 -40.23
CA GLY A 320 -9.62 44.31 -39.31
C GLY A 320 -10.78 43.32 -39.47
N GLN A 321 -10.88 42.42 -38.50
CA GLN A 321 -11.97 41.43 -38.41
C GLN A 321 -13.17 42.13 -37.79
N ASP A 322 -14.29 42.18 -38.53
CA ASP A 322 -15.48 42.93 -38.14
C ASP A 322 -16.75 42.07 -38.37
N PRO A 323 -17.65 41.93 -37.38
CA PRO A 323 -18.71 40.90 -37.32
C PRO A 323 -19.75 40.93 -38.47
N PRO A 324 -20.64 39.92 -38.62
CA PRO A 324 -21.09 38.95 -37.59
C PRO A 324 -20.32 37.62 -37.56
N GLY A 325 -20.18 37.09 -36.34
CA GLY A 325 -19.60 35.77 -36.07
C GLY A 325 -18.08 35.76 -35.95
N ILE A 326 -17.51 34.59 -35.65
CA ILE A 326 -16.06 34.45 -35.54
C ILE A 326 -15.43 34.44 -36.93
N GLN A 327 -14.52 35.36 -37.20
CA GLN A 327 -13.75 35.48 -38.44
C GLN A 327 -12.31 35.02 -38.24
N LYS A 328 -11.71 34.54 -39.33
CA LYS A 328 -10.29 34.18 -39.37
C LYS A 328 -9.65 34.62 -40.68
N TYR A 329 -8.44 35.13 -40.60
CA TYR A 329 -7.57 35.25 -41.77
C TYR A 329 -6.77 33.97 -41.92
N CYS A 330 -6.50 33.59 -43.15
CA CYS A 330 -5.71 32.42 -43.47
C CYS A 330 -4.80 32.73 -44.65
N GLN A 331 -3.52 32.41 -44.50
CA GLN A 331 -2.52 32.68 -45.53
C GLN A 331 -1.95 31.39 -46.11
N SER A 332 -1.41 31.51 -47.33
CA SER A 332 -0.58 30.51 -47.98
C SER A 332 0.89 30.68 -47.61
N GLN A 333 1.73 29.83 -48.19
CA GLN A 333 3.19 29.92 -48.15
C GLN A 333 3.79 31.13 -48.91
N PHE A 334 2.96 31.97 -49.53
CA PHE A 334 3.41 33.14 -50.29
C PHE A 334 2.81 34.45 -49.74
N ASP A 335 2.44 34.47 -48.46
CA ASP A 335 1.88 35.65 -47.78
C ASP A 335 0.64 36.22 -48.51
N VAL A 336 -0.19 35.35 -49.09
CA VAL A 336 -1.47 35.68 -49.74
C VAL A 336 -2.62 34.86 -49.16
N ASP A 337 -3.84 35.40 -49.25
CA ASP A 337 -5.06 34.75 -48.77
C ASP A 337 -5.22 33.31 -49.27
N ASN A 338 -5.58 32.41 -48.36
CA ASN A 338 -5.83 31.00 -48.66
C ASN A 338 -6.88 30.42 -47.70
N SER A 339 -8.07 30.13 -48.22
CA SER A 339 -9.18 29.57 -47.45
C SER A 339 -8.94 28.17 -46.88
N ALA A 340 -7.87 27.48 -47.27
CA ALA A 340 -7.50 26.17 -46.73
C ALA A 340 -6.90 26.26 -45.31
N CYS A 341 -6.46 27.44 -44.85
CA CYS A 341 -5.95 27.67 -43.50
C CYS A 341 -4.85 26.67 -43.07
N LEU A 342 -3.86 26.45 -43.95
CA LEU A 342 -2.79 25.47 -43.76
C LEU A 342 -2.00 25.65 -42.44
N PHE A 343 -1.98 26.87 -41.89
CA PHE A 343 -1.31 27.22 -40.64
C PHE A 343 -2.26 27.43 -39.46
N GLY A 344 -3.54 27.06 -39.60
CA GLY A 344 -4.61 27.49 -38.72
C GLY A 344 -5.07 28.92 -39.01
N GLY A 345 -6.03 29.41 -38.22
CA GLY A 345 -6.55 30.76 -38.33
C GLY A 345 -5.65 31.78 -37.65
N LEU A 346 -5.64 33.00 -38.22
CA LEU A 346 -5.09 34.19 -37.59
C LEU A 346 -6.23 35.07 -37.11
N TYR A 347 -6.14 35.50 -35.86
CA TYR A 347 -7.20 36.22 -35.15
C TYR A 347 -6.65 37.49 -34.54
N GLU A 348 -7.36 38.59 -34.70
CA GLU A 348 -7.12 39.80 -33.92
C GLU A 348 -7.42 39.54 -32.44
N TRP A 349 -6.80 40.31 -31.56
CA TRP A 349 -6.88 40.00 -30.13
C TRP A 349 -8.32 40.08 -29.60
N ALA A 350 -9.10 41.07 -30.05
CA ALA A 350 -10.51 41.20 -29.69
C ALA A 350 -11.35 40.02 -30.19
N GLU A 351 -11.09 39.58 -31.43
CA GLU A 351 -11.74 38.42 -32.06
C GLU A 351 -11.49 37.15 -31.26
N MET A 352 -10.23 36.89 -30.90
CA MET A 352 -9.82 35.74 -30.09
C MET A 352 -10.50 35.71 -28.73
N LEU A 353 -10.68 36.86 -28.07
CA LEU A 353 -11.34 36.91 -26.76
C LEU A 353 -12.87 36.81 -26.85
N ASN A 354 -13.45 36.96 -28.04
CA ASN A 354 -14.88 36.82 -28.30
C ASN A 354 -15.73 37.63 -27.29
N GLY A 355 -15.39 38.92 -27.13
CA GLY A 355 -16.08 39.85 -26.22
C GLY A 355 -15.70 39.74 -24.73
N SER A 356 -14.85 38.78 -24.35
CA SER A 356 -14.34 38.68 -22.98
C SER A 356 -13.27 39.73 -22.69
N SER A 357 -13.14 40.14 -21.43
CA SER A 357 -11.96 40.87 -20.97
C SER A 357 -10.74 39.95 -20.97
N GLY A 358 -9.56 40.50 -21.32
CA GLY A 358 -8.30 39.79 -21.14
C GLY A 358 -8.09 39.42 -19.67
N CYS A 359 -7.33 38.35 -19.43
CA CYS A 359 -6.99 37.90 -18.10
C CYS A 359 -5.47 37.77 -17.94
N ASN A 360 -5.00 38.29 -16.82
CA ASN A 360 -3.63 38.19 -16.40
C ASN A 360 -3.57 37.11 -15.31
N GLY A 361 -3.10 35.91 -15.62
CA GLY A 361 -2.65 34.95 -14.59
C GLY A 361 -1.57 35.58 -13.72
N THR A 362 -1.14 34.94 -12.62
CA THR A 362 -0.13 35.52 -11.74
C THR A 362 0.80 34.50 -11.08
N GLY A 363 2.12 34.67 -11.17
CA GLY A 363 3.03 33.83 -10.36
C GLY A 363 3.22 32.41 -10.91
N VAL A 364 3.61 31.48 -10.04
CA VAL A 364 3.93 30.06 -10.34
C VAL A 364 2.70 29.17 -10.18
N PRO A 365 2.65 27.96 -10.77
CA PRO A 365 1.59 26.99 -10.49
C PRO A 365 1.33 26.78 -9.01
N PRO A 366 0.05 26.74 -8.57
CA PRO A 366 -1.18 26.82 -9.38
C PRO A 366 -1.69 28.26 -9.64
N ASP A 367 -1.02 29.28 -9.14
CA ASP A 367 -1.45 30.68 -9.19
C ASP A 367 -1.26 31.31 -10.58
N ASP A 368 -0.42 30.71 -11.43
CA ASP A 368 -0.14 31.09 -12.82
C ASP A 368 -1.38 31.10 -13.72
N ASN A 369 -2.48 30.54 -13.23
CA ASN A 369 -3.76 30.46 -13.92
C ASN A 369 -4.65 31.66 -13.62
N CYS A 370 -5.52 31.96 -14.58
CA CYS A 370 -6.63 32.87 -14.38
C CYS A 370 -7.65 32.29 -13.38
N SER A 371 -8.09 33.07 -12.39
CA SER A 371 -9.19 32.64 -11.49
C SER A 371 -10.48 32.34 -12.26
N ILE A 372 -10.67 33.03 -13.39
CA ILE A 372 -11.66 32.70 -14.41
C ILE A 372 -10.93 32.71 -15.76
N PRO A 373 -10.53 31.54 -16.30
CA PRO A 373 -9.85 31.47 -17.59
C PRO A 373 -10.70 32.02 -18.72
N VAL A 374 -10.05 32.72 -19.66
CA VAL A 374 -10.76 33.32 -20.80
C VAL A 374 -10.96 32.26 -21.87
N GLN A 375 -12.15 31.66 -21.91
CA GLN A 375 -12.48 30.69 -22.96
C GLN A 375 -12.23 31.29 -24.36
N GLY A 376 -12.70 32.51 -24.61
CA GLY A 376 -12.58 33.16 -25.91
C GLY A 376 -13.15 32.30 -27.03
N ILE A 377 -12.40 32.18 -28.12
CA ILE A 377 -12.74 31.30 -29.25
C ILE A 377 -12.38 29.83 -29.04
N CYS A 378 -11.77 29.45 -27.92
CA CYS A 378 -11.48 28.04 -27.63
C CYS A 378 -12.76 27.22 -27.39
N PRO A 379 -12.69 25.89 -27.62
CA PRO A 379 -13.79 24.98 -27.31
C PRO A 379 -14.17 25.01 -25.83
N VAL A 380 -15.40 24.62 -25.50
CA VAL A 380 -15.86 24.54 -24.11
C VAL A 380 -14.92 23.63 -23.29
N GLY A 381 -14.49 24.10 -22.12
CA GLY A 381 -13.54 23.40 -21.25
C GLY A 381 -12.06 23.62 -21.62
N TRP A 382 -11.79 24.44 -22.64
CA TRP A 382 -10.47 24.93 -23.03
C TRP A 382 -10.48 26.46 -23.01
N HIS A 383 -9.30 27.07 -22.92
CA HIS A 383 -9.21 28.53 -22.86
C HIS A 383 -7.96 29.08 -23.55
N ILE A 384 -7.98 30.40 -23.77
CA ILE A 384 -6.86 31.16 -24.30
C ILE A 384 -5.80 31.32 -23.19
N PRO A 385 -4.56 30.86 -23.41
CA PRO A 385 -3.51 30.83 -22.41
C PRO A 385 -3.11 32.24 -21.95
N SER A 386 -3.01 32.41 -20.64
CA SER A 386 -2.41 33.59 -20.04
C SER A 386 -0.88 33.63 -20.25
N HIS A 387 -0.26 34.77 -19.96
CA HIS A 387 1.20 34.91 -20.04
C HIS A 387 1.92 33.93 -19.12
N TYR A 388 1.33 33.63 -17.97
CA TYR A 388 1.93 32.78 -16.94
C TYR A 388 1.73 31.29 -17.27
N GLU A 389 0.62 30.93 -17.92
CA GLU A 389 0.46 29.59 -18.48
C GLU A 389 1.46 29.32 -19.62
N TRP A 390 1.68 30.30 -20.50
CA TRP A 390 2.79 30.23 -21.47
C TRP A 390 4.14 30.06 -20.78
N THR A 391 4.35 30.74 -19.64
CA THR A 391 5.58 30.59 -18.85
C THR A 391 5.75 29.18 -18.30
N THR A 392 4.67 28.56 -17.84
CA THR A 392 4.68 27.16 -17.39
C THR A 392 5.03 26.21 -18.53
N LEU A 393 4.47 26.40 -19.72
CA LEU A 393 4.87 25.64 -20.91
C LEU A 393 6.36 25.82 -21.21
N GLU A 394 6.86 27.05 -21.28
CA GLU A 394 8.25 27.35 -21.63
C GLU A 394 9.22 26.68 -20.65
N LYS A 395 8.93 26.73 -19.34
CA LYS A 395 9.71 26.07 -18.30
C LYS A 395 9.77 24.55 -18.42
N ASN A 396 8.76 23.93 -19.03
CA ASN A 396 8.67 22.48 -19.19
C ASN A 396 9.04 22.01 -20.60
N ALA A 397 9.49 22.92 -21.47
CA ALA A 397 9.77 22.63 -22.87
C ALA A 397 11.27 22.48 -23.20
N GLY A 398 12.17 22.79 -22.27
CA GLY A 398 13.61 22.75 -22.54
C GLY A 398 14.46 22.59 -21.32
N SER A 399 15.74 22.93 -21.48
CA SER A 399 16.80 22.64 -20.53
C SER A 399 17.08 23.76 -19.52
N ASP A 400 16.56 24.97 -19.74
CA ASP A 400 16.79 26.15 -18.91
C ASP A 400 15.49 26.77 -18.37
N PRO A 401 14.78 26.08 -17.45
CA PRO A 401 13.58 26.62 -16.82
C PRO A 401 13.84 27.91 -16.03
N ALA A 402 15.08 28.19 -15.63
CA ALA A 402 15.41 29.39 -14.87
C ALA A 402 15.35 30.68 -15.72
N ALA A 403 15.49 30.57 -17.05
CA ALA A 403 15.38 31.72 -17.97
C ALA A 403 13.98 32.32 -18.07
N PHE A 404 12.96 31.66 -17.51
CA PHE A 404 11.55 32.03 -17.65
C PHE A 404 10.93 32.40 -16.30
N PRO A 405 11.26 33.59 -15.74
CA PRO A 405 10.60 34.08 -14.54
C PRO A 405 9.10 34.31 -14.82
N TYR A 406 8.30 34.09 -13.78
CA TYR A 406 6.87 34.40 -13.80
C TYR A 406 6.71 35.89 -13.52
N ASP A 407 6.89 36.72 -14.55
CA ASP A 407 6.80 38.18 -14.48
C ASP A 407 6.25 38.80 -15.76
N THR A 408 6.16 40.13 -15.80
CA THR A 408 5.81 40.90 -17.01
C THR A 408 6.94 41.83 -17.47
N THR A 409 8.16 41.63 -16.95
CA THR A 409 9.33 42.46 -17.24
C THR A 409 10.15 41.93 -18.42
N THR A 410 10.01 40.65 -18.71
CA THR A 410 10.67 39.95 -19.82
C THR A 410 10.03 40.27 -21.18
N ASN A 411 10.20 41.50 -21.67
CA ASN A 411 9.63 41.99 -22.94
C ASN A 411 10.72 42.24 -24.00
N ASN A 412 10.49 41.77 -25.24
CA ASN A 412 11.41 41.85 -26.38
C ASN A 412 12.76 41.14 -26.14
N LEU A 413 12.71 40.01 -25.43
CA LEU A 413 13.89 39.21 -25.09
C LEU A 413 13.76 37.79 -25.65
N TYR A 414 14.89 37.28 -26.16
CA TYR A 414 15.05 35.85 -26.45
C TYR A 414 15.44 35.12 -25.17
N LEU A 415 14.54 34.29 -24.67
CA LEU A 415 14.71 33.53 -23.44
C LEU A 415 15.01 32.06 -23.72
N GLY A 416 15.69 31.44 -22.77
CA GLY A 416 16.05 30.03 -22.81
C GLY A 416 17.27 29.72 -23.67
N VAL A 417 17.47 28.44 -23.90
CA VAL A 417 18.58 27.84 -24.68
C VAL A 417 18.02 27.07 -25.87
N ASP A 418 17.08 26.16 -25.63
CA ASP A 418 16.56 25.20 -26.61
C ASP A 418 15.02 25.06 -26.60
N GLU A 419 14.32 25.76 -25.71
CA GLU A 419 12.86 25.67 -25.52
C GLU A 419 12.10 25.98 -26.80
N GLY A 420 12.51 27.01 -27.54
CA GLY A 420 11.90 27.35 -28.82
C GLY A 420 12.12 26.25 -29.87
N GLY A 421 13.30 25.64 -29.88
CA GLY A 421 13.58 24.48 -30.74
C GLY A 421 12.71 23.27 -30.40
N ASN A 422 12.59 22.95 -29.11
CA ASN A 422 11.80 21.81 -28.64
C ASN A 422 10.29 21.98 -28.84
N LEU A 423 9.79 23.22 -28.94
CA LEU A 423 8.39 23.56 -29.23
C LEU A 423 8.06 23.57 -30.74
N LYS A 424 9.01 23.95 -31.59
CA LYS A 424 8.82 24.02 -33.04
C LYS A 424 8.63 22.64 -33.68
N GLU A 425 7.79 22.60 -34.72
CA GLU A 425 7.76 21.48 -35.66
C GLU A 425 9.19 21.19 -36.18
N ALA A 426 9.57 19.91 -36.16
CA ALA A 426 10.87 19.46 -36.65
C ALA A 426 10.88 19.38 -38.19
N GLY A 427 12.05 19.63 -38.78
CA GLY A 427 12.23 19.61 -40.23
C GLY A 427 11.83 20.92 -40.90
N LEU A 428 11.64 20.87 -42.22
CA LEU A 428 11.45 22.04 -43.08
C LEU A 428 10.13 21.99 -43.87
N THR A 429 9.13 21.26 -43.38
CA THR A 429 7.81 21.17 -44.03
C THR A 429 7.15 22.55 -44.08
N HIS A 430 7.09 23.23 -42.93
CA HIS A 430 6.55 24.58 -42.84
C HIS A 430 7.63 25.63 -42.56
N TRP A 431 8.68 25.28 -41.82
CA TRP A 431 9.79 26.18 -41.51
C TRP A 431 10.81 26.24 -42.64
N VAL A 432 11.39 27.42 -42.87
CA VAL A 432 12.55 27.55 -43.77
C VAL A 432 13.85 27.20 -43.05
N ASP A 433 14.87 26.84 -43.84
CA ASP A 433 16.24 26.61 -43.35
C ASP A 433 16.77 27.86 -42.60
N PRO A 434 17.41 27.72 -41.42
CA PRO A 434 17.89 26.46 -40.84
C PRO A 434 16.94 25.75 -39.86
N ASN A 435 15.76 26.31 -39.56
CA ASN A 435 14.89 25.88 -38.44
C ASN A 435 15.68 25.47 -37.17
N LEU A 436 16.59 26.35 -36.74
CA LEU A 436 17.64 26.07 -35.77
C LEU A 436 17.09 25.46 -34.48
N GLY A 437 17.66 24.31 -34.11
CA GLY A 437 17.37 23.59 -32.87
C GLY A 437 16.00 22.90 -32.84
N ALA A 438 15.24 22.88 -33.94
CA ALA A 438 13.89 22.32 -33.93
C ALA A 438 13.89 20.79 -33.80
N THR A 439 13.35 20.28 -32.70
CA THR A 439 13.25 18.84 -32.42
C THR A 439 11.81 18.37 -32.24
N ASN A 440 10.88 19.29 -31.95
CA ASN A 440 9.51 18.98 -31.52
C ASN A 440 9.43 17.96 -30.37
N SER A 441 10.46 17.87 -29.51
CA SER A 441 10.52 16.91 -28.41
C SER A 441 9.38 17.11 -27.39
N SER A 442 8.81 18.31 -27.32
CA SER A 442 7.64 18.63 -26.50
C SER A 442 6.30 18.14 -27.10
N GLY A 443 6.25 17.83 -28.40
CA GLY A 443 5.03 17.56 -29.16
C GLY A 443 4.13 18.77 -29.45
N PHE A 444 4.50 19.98 -28.99
CA PHE A 444 3.72 21.20 -29.21
C PHE A 444 3.51 21.54 -30.70
N SER A 445 4.48 21.19 -31.54
CA SER A 445 4.41 21.31 -33.00
C SER A 445 4.07 22.74 -33.47
N ALA A 446 4.82 23.73 -32.96
CA ALA A 446 4.68 25.12 -33.39
C ALA A 446 5.09 25.30 -34.87
N ILE A 447 4.23 25.96 -35.64
CA ILE A 447 4.42 26.22 -37.09
C ILE A 447 4.46 27.73 -37.37
N PRO A 448 5.16 28.17 -38.44
CA PRO A 448 5.42 29.57 -38.74
C PRO A 448 4.28 30.22 -39.52
N GLY A 449 3.15 30.44 -38.84
CA GLY A 449 1.94 31.03 -39.42
C GLY A 449 2.01 32.52 -39.75
N SER A 450 3.17 33.18 -39.56
CA SER A 450 3.33 34.65 -39.69
C SER A 450 2.27 35.43 -38.89
N MET A 451 1.94 36.64 -39.34
CA MET A 451 0.90 37.49 -38.77
C MET A 451 0.21 38.32 -39.87
N GLY A 452 -1.05 38.68 -39.63
CA GLY A 452 -1.78 39.70 -40.40
C GLY A 452 -1.67 41.08 -39.73
N SER A 453 -1.66 42.14 -40.54
CA SER A 453 -1.66 43.53 -40.08
C SER A 453 -2.98 44.22 -40.42
N TRP A 454 -3.40 45.15 -39.56
CA TRP A 454 -4.57 46.04 -39.76
C TRP A 454 -4.60 46.78 -41.10
N ASN A 455 -3.44 46.96 -41.74
CA ASN A 455 -3.33 47.58 -43.07
C ASN A 455 -3.82 46.67 -44.21
N GLY A 456 -4.43 45.53 -43.91
CA GLY A 456 -4.97 44.59 -44.90
C GLY A 456 -3.88 43.78 -45.61
N GLN A 457 -2.77 43.50 -44.92
CA GLN A 457 -1.63 42.79 -45.49
C GLN A 457 -1.03 41.80 -44.50
N PHE A 458 -0.60 40.65 -45.00
CA PHE A 458 0.28 39.76 -44.27
C PHE A 458 1.69 40.35 -44.24
N ILE A 459 2.46 40.07 -43.18
CA ILE A 459 3.84 40.55 -43.10
C ILE A 459 4.70 39.81 -44.12
N LEU A 460 5.11 40.54 -45.17
CA LEU A 460 5.95 40.03 -46.25
C LEU A 460 7.25 39.43 -45.73
N GLY A 461 7.53 38.20 -46.14
CA GLY A 461 8.72 37.46 -45.73
C GLY A 461 8.65 36.93 -44.30
N GLY A 462 7.48 36.97 -43.66
CA GLY A 462 7.23 36.33 -42.38
C GLY A 462 6.93 34.82 -42.52
N TYR A 463 6.41 34.38 -43.67
CA TYR A 463 6.16 32.96 -43.94
C TYR A 463 7.40 32.10 -43.74
N GLY A 464 7.20 30.98 -43.03
CA GLY A 464 8.24 29.98 -42.81
C GLY A 464 9.34 30.43 -41.83
N ARG A 465 9.41 31.73 -41.51
CA ARG A 465 10.45 32.35 -40.69
C ARG A 465 10.04 32.57 -39.26
N SER A 466 8.77 32.87 -39.01
CA SER A 466 8.29 33.19 -37.67
C SER A 466 6.87 32.68 -37.43
N GLY A 467 6.65 32.15 -36.23
CA GLY A 467 5.32 31.91 -35.69
C GLY A 467 5.03 32.88 -34.55
N TYR A 468 3.77 33.28 -34.41
CA TYR A 468 3.31 34.22 -33.39
C TYR A 468 2.00 33.71 -32.78
N TRP A 469 1.96 33.67 -31.45
CA TRP A 469 0.80 33.19 -30.70
C TRP A 469 0.35 34.18 -29.67
N TRP A 470 -0.95 34.42 -29.63
CA TRP A 470 -1.54 35.30 -28.65
C TRP A 470 -1.52 34.71 -27.23
N SER A 471 -1.53 35.63 -26.27
CA SER A 471 -1.93 35.38 -24.90
C SER A 471 -3.20 36.17 -24.58
N SER A 472 -4.02 35.65 -23.65
CA SER A 472 -5.17 36.38 -23.10
C SER A 472 -4.76 37.55 -22.18
N THR A 473 -3.47 37.67 -21.86
CA THR A 473 -2.94 38.71 -20.96
C THR A 473 -2.80 40.04 -21.67
N ASP A 474 -3.57 41.01 -21.18
CA ASP A 474 -3.54 42.40 -21.61
C ASP A 474 -2.26 43.08 -21.13
N SER A 475 -1.60 43.87 -21.98
CA SER A 475 -0.40 44.64 -21.62
C SER A 475 -0.58 46.15 -21.71
N GLY A 476 -1.82 46.61 -21.93
CA GLY A 476 -2.20 48.02 -21.97
C GLY A 476 -3.25 48.29 -23.05
N THR A 477 -3.65 49.57 -23.17
CA THR A 477 -4.77 49.99 -24.04
C THR A 477 -4.71 49.39 -25.45
N TYR A 478 -3.54 49.38 -26.08
CA TYR A 478 -3.38 49.00 -27.49
C TYR A 478 -2.63 47.68 -27.71
N SER A 479 -2.14 47.01 -26.67
CA SER A 479 -1.22 45.88 -26.83
C SER A 479 -1.53 44.73 -25.89
N ALA A 480 -1.23 43.51 -26.34
CA ALA A 480 -1.31 42.31 -25.54
C ALA A 480 -0.04 41.47 -25.67
N TRP A 481 0.16 40.55 -24.75
CA TRP A 481 1.32 39.65 -24.77
C TRP A 481 1.21 38.61 -25.88
N LEU A 482 2.36 38.28 -26.48
CA LEU A 482 2.52 37.18 -27.42
C LEU A 482 3.74 36.33 -27.08
N ARG A 483 3.81 35.15 -27.70
CA ARG A 483 5.02 34.37 -27.90
C ARG A 483 5.40 34.30 -29.36
N SER A 484 6.69 34.36 -29.64
CA SER A 484 7.20 34.20 -30.99
C SER A 484 8.38 33.24 -31.02
N MET A 485 8.47 32.45 -32.09
CA MET A 485 9.57 31.55 -32.37
C MET A 485 10.04 31.80 -33.79
N ASN A 486 11.37 31.87 -33.97
CA ASN A 486 11.99 32.18 -35.25
C ASN A 486 12.78 30.99 -35.79
N TYR A 487 12.87 30.92 -37.12
CA TYR A 487 13.56 29.86 -37.84
C TYR A 487 15.07 29.84 -37.55
N ASP A 488 15.70 30.96 -37.23
CA ASP A 488 17.14 31.09 -36.98
C ASP A 488 17.50 31.09 -35.48
N LYS A 489 16.55 30.72 -34.61
CA LYS A 489 16.72 30.70 -33.15
C LYS A 489 16.12 29.42 -32.55
N ALA A 490 16.80 28.88 -31.55
CA ALA A 490 16.29 27.80 -30.70
C ALA A 490 15.58 28.33 -29.43
N LYS A 491 15.41 29.65 -29.32
CA LYS A 491 14.87 30.38 -28.15
C LYS A 491 13.44 30.84 -28.39
N VAL A 492 12.71 31.13 -27.31
CA VAL A 492 11.37 31.76 -27.37
C VAL A 492 11.49 33.26 -27.13
N ILE A 493 10.74 34.06 -27.89
CA ILE A 493 10.58 35.49 -27.66
C ILE A 493 9.30 35.73 -26.87
N ARG A 494 9.43 36.50 -25.78
CA ARG A 494 8.31 37.14 -25.10
C ARG A 494 8.22 38.59 -25.54
N SER A 495 7.06 39.01 -26.03
CA SER A 495 6.87 40.37 -26.53
C SER A 495 5.42 40.84 -26.35
N LYS A 496 5.20 42.12 -26.61
CA LYS A 496 3.89 42.77 -26.66
C LYS A 496 3.63 43.23 -28.09
N MET A 497 2.43 43.00 -28.59
CA MET A 497 2.04 43.38 -29.94
C MET A 497 0.73 44.14 -29.93
N SER A 498 0.55 45.01 -30.92
CA SER A 498 -0.71 45.73 -31.08
C SER A 498 -1.87 44.77 -31.29
N LYS A 499 -2.99 45.02 -30.59
CA LYS A 499 -4.19 44.18 -30.61
C LYS A 499 -4.87 44.10 -31.99
N THR A 500 -4.49 44.97 -32.92
CA THR A 500 -4.98 45.04 -34.31
C THR A 500 -4.16 44.18 -35.28
N TYR A 501 -3.24 43.36 -34.77
CA TYR A 501 -2.58 42.32 -35.55
C TYR A 501 -3.33 41.00 -35.39
N ALA A 502 -3.33 40.19 -36.43
CA ALA A 502 -3.92 38.86 -36.41
C ALA A 502 -2.83 37.80 -36.21
N LEU A 503 -2.86 37.07 -35.09
CA LEU A 503 -1.87 36.04 -34.75
C LEU A 503 -2.56 34.68 -34.56
N SER A 504 -1.77 33.60 -34.51
CA SER A 504 -2.29 32.28 -34.24
C SER A 504 -2.75 32.13 -32.78
N VAL A 505 -3.64 31.18 -32.55
CA VAL A 505 -4.17 30.84 -31.23
C VAL A 505 -3.90 29.38 -30.92
N ARG A 506 -3.50 29.11 -29.68
CA ARG A 506 -3.35 27.76 -29.11
C ARG A 506 -4.18 27.71 -27.84
N CYS A 507 -5.07 26.73 -27.74
CA CYS A 507 -5.87 26.55 -26.52
C CYS A 507 -5.15 25.66 -25.52
N VAL A 508 -5.37 25.93 -24.24
CA VAL A 508 -4.84 25.16 -23.12
C VAL A 508 -5.99 24.71 -22.20
N LYS A 509 -5.75 23.64 -21.44
CA LYS A 509 -6.61 23.13 -20.37
C LYS A 509 -5.74 22.64 -19.21
N ASN A 510 -6.12 22.98 -17.98
CA ASN A 510 -5.40 22.61 -16.76
C ASN A 510 -6.14 21.54 -15.95
#